data_AF-A0A9P5PAH6-F1
#
_entry.id   AF-A0A9P5PAH6-F1
#
_cell.length_a   1.000
_cell.length_b   1.000
_cell.length_c   1.000
_cell.angle_alpha   90.00
_cell.angle_beta   90.00
_cell.angle_gamma   90.00
#
_symmetry.space_group_name_H-M   'P 1'
#
loop_
_entity.id
_entity.type
_entity.pdbx_description
1 polymer ?
#
loop_
_entity_poly.entity_id
_entity_poly.type
_entity_poly.pdbx_seq_one_letter_code
_entity_poly.pdbx_strand_id
1 'polypeptide(L)' 'DMSTAKHADGLFVKEKDYRENDLAAYCTKLGIKHILLSNFSKALPVVQDVVRGEKSVNEV' A
#
# COMPACT_ATOMS: atom_id res chain seq x y z
N ASP A 1 1.81 9.39 5.22
CA ASP A 1 1.57 10.78 4.78
C ASP A 1 1.22 10.89 3.31
N MET A 2 0.35 11.85 2.98
CA MET A 2 -0.06 12.13 1.60
C MET A 2 1.10 12.68 0.75
N SER A 3 2.00 13.47 1.33
CA SER A 3 3.19 13.99 0.64
C SER A 3 4.16 12.87 0.26
N THR A 4 4.42 11.94 1.17
CA THR A 4 5.31 10.80 0.94
C THR A 4 4.71 9.76 0.00
N ALA A 5 3.39 9.57 0.02
CA ALA A 5 2.69 8.62 -0.84
C ALA A 5 2.95 8.83 -2.34
N LYS A 6 3.17 10.08 -2.77
CA LYS A 6 3.46 10.42 -4.17
C LYS A 6 4.84 9.96 -4.66
N HIS A 7 5.77 9.76 -3.73
CA HIS A 7 7.16 9.40 -4.03
C HIS A 7 7.46 7.95 -3.68
N ALA A 8 6.47 7.20 -3.20
CA ALA A 8 6.63 5.81 -2.83
C ALA A 8 6.52 4.93 -4.08
N ASP A 9 7.51 4.06 -4.30
CA ASP A 9 7.40 2.99 -5.29
C ASP A 9 6.37 1.95 -4.83
N GLY A 10 6.31 1.68 -3.51
CA GLY A 10 5.33 0.78 -2.89
C GLY A 10 4.71 1.42 -1.64
N LEU A 11 3.38 1.41 -1.56
CA LEU A 11 2.64 2.02 -0.46
C LEU A 11 1.64 1.03 0.15
N PHE A 12 1.79 0.77 1.44
CA PHE A 12 0.82 0.00 2.22
C PHE A 12 -0.08 0.95 3.01
N VAL A 13 -1.39 0.80 2.84
CA VAL A 13 -2.39 1.62 3.51
C VAL A 13 -3.21 0.74 4.43
N LYS A 14 -3.07 0.95 5.75
CA LYS A 14 -3.81 0.17 6.73
C LYS A 14 -5.30 0.55 6.71
N GLU A 15 -6.18 -0.42 6.53
CA GLU A 15 -7.61 -0.26 6.66
C GLU A 15 -7.98 0.17 8.10
N LYS A 16 -8.94 1.09 8.21
CA LYS A 16 -9.54 1.49 9.47
C LYS A 16 -10.94 0.90 9.52
N ASP A 17 -11.25 0.16 10.57
CA ASP A 17 -12.59 -0.39 10.79
C ASP A 17 -13.60 0.77 10.81
N TYR A 18 -14.60 0.69 9.92
CA TYR A 18 -15.77 1.58 9.84
C TYR A 18 -15.53 3.07 9.51
N ARG A 19 -14.33 3.49 9.10
CA ARG A 19 -14.12 4.84 8.54
C ARG A 19 -13.41 4.79 7.21
N GLU A 20 -13.92 5.62 6.29
CA GLU A 20 -13.27 5.93 5.03
C GLU A 20 -11.80 6.27 5.29
N ASN A 21 -10.89 5.58 4.61
CA ASN A 21 -9.47 5.84 4.77
C ASN A 21 -9.09 6.99 3.83
N ASP A 22 -8.93 8.18 4.41
CA ASP A 22 -8.58 9.40 3.67
C ASP A 22 -7.34 9.23 2.79
N LEU A 23 -6.36 8.41 3.21
CA LEU A 23 -5.16 8.14 2.42
C LEU A 23 -5.46 7.18 1.26
N ALA A 24 -6.27 6.14 1.47
CA ALA A 24 -6.68 5.25 0.39
C ALA A 24 -7.54 5.97 -0.67
N ALA A 25 -8.46 6.82 -0.21
CA ALA A 25 -9.29 7.67 -1.06
C ALA A 25 -8.41 8.66 -1.84
N TYR A 26 -7.44 9.28 -1.17
CA TYR A 26 -6.45 10.17 -1.79
C TYR A 26 -5.62 9.45 -2.85
N CYS A 27 -5.11 8.26 -2.55
CA CYS A 27 -4.31 7.46 -3.47
C CYS A 27 -5.14 7.03 -4.68
N THR A 28 -6.37 6.58 -4.47
CA THR A 28 -7.33 6.24 -5.54
C THR A 28 -7.59 7.44 -6.44
N LYS A 29 -7.86 8.62 -5.85
CA LYS A 29 -8.14 9.86 -6.59
C LYS A 29 -6.97 10.31 -7.47
N LEU A 30 -5.74 10.08 -7.04
CA LEU A 30 -4.52 10.50 -7.75
C LEU A 30 -3.87 9.39 -8.58
N GLY A 31 -4.45 8.19 -8.62
CA GLY A 31 -3.87 7.04 -9.31
C GLY A 31 -2.57 6.54 -8.68
N ILE A 32 -2.35 6.81 -7.39
CA ILE A 32 -1.19 6.32 -6.64
C ILE A 32 -1.44 4.85 -6.31
N LYS A 33 -0.56 3.97 -6.80
CA LYS A 33 -0.61 2.53 -6.47
C LYS A 33 -0.46 2.33 -4.97
N HIS A 34 -1.37 1.57 -4.39
CA HIS A 34 -1.36 1.27 -2.96
C HIS A 34 -2.04 -0.05 -2.65
N ILE A 35 -1.60 -0.70 -1.59
CA ILE A 35 -2.12 -1.99 -1.12
C ILE A 35 -2.85 -1.75 0.19
N LEU A 36 -4.14 -2.07 0.21
CA LEU A 36 -4.94 -2.03 1.43
C LEU A 36 -4.63 -3.25 2.31
N LEU A 37 -4.35 -3.00 3.58
CA LEU A 37 -4.07 -4.05 4.55
C LEU A 37 -4.98 -3.92 5.77
N SER A 38 -5.68 -4.99 6.12
CA SER A 38 -6.44 -5.02 7.37
C SER A 38 -5.53 -5.07 8.61
N ASN A 39 -4.37 -5.72 8.50
CA ASN A 39 -3.37 -5.80 9.56
C ASN A 39 -1.93 -5.92 9.01
N PHE A 40 -0.94 -5.63 9.87
CA PHE A 40 0.47 -5.64 9.51
C PHE A 40 1.00 -7.03 9.14
N SER A 41 0.42 -8.10 9.68
CA SER A 41 0.83 -9.47 9.35
C SER A 41 0.60 -9.81 7.87
N LYS A 42 -0.29 -9.09 7.19
CA LYS A 42 -0.52 -9.22 5.73
C LYS A 42 0.55 -8.51 4.89
N ALA A 43 1.30 -7.56 5.44
CA ALA A 43 2.38 -6.87 4.71
C ALA A 43 3.61 -7.76 4.50
N LEU A 44 3.94 -8.54 5.52
CA LEU A 44 5.17 -9.33 5.58
C LEU A 44 5.37 -10.26 4.37
N PRO A 45 4.41 -11.11 3.96
CA PRO A 45 4.61 -11.99 2.81
C PRO A 45 4.80 -11.19 1.51
N VAL A 46 4.10 -10.07 1.33
CA VAL A 46 4.23 -9.22 0.15
C VAL A 46 5.64 -8.63 0.05
N VAL A 47 6.16 -8.10 1.17
CA VAL A 47 7.53 -7.57 1.21
C VAL A 47 8.57 -8.67 0.99
N GLN A 48 8.33 -9.88 1.51
CA GLN A 48 9.22 -11.02 1.30
C GLN A 48 9.28 -11.43 -0.18
N ASP A 49 8.14 -11.50 -0.87
CA ASP A 49 8.08 -11.82 -2.30
C ASP A 49 8.87 -10.80 -3.12
N VAL A 50 8.75 -9.51 -2.79
CA VAL A 50 9.49 -8.41 -3.45
C VAL A 50 10.99 -8.52 -3.20
N VAL A 51 11.40 -8.73 -1.95
CA VAL A 51 12.83 -8.83 -1.57
C VAL A 51 13.48 -10.07 -2.18
N ARG A 52 12.73 -11.18 -2.34
CA ARG A 52 13.21 -12.40 -3.00
C ARG A 52 13.26 -12.27 -4.53
N GLY A 53 12.68 -11.21 -5.10
CA GLY A 53 12.58 -11.02 -6.54
C GLY A 53 11.51 -11.89 -7.20
N GLU A 54 10.59 -12.46 -6.42
CA GLU A 54 9.46 -13.26 -6.92
C GLU A 54 8.36 -12.38 -7.53
N LYS A 55 8.25 -11.12 -7.06
CA LYS A 55 7.34 -10.10 -7.60
C LYS A 55 8.04 -8.74 -7.65
N SER A 56 7.73 -7.93 -8.65
CA SER A 56 8.08 -6.51 -8.66
C SER A 56 7.09 -5.71 -7.81
N VAL A 57 7.53 -4.58 -7.27
CA VAL A 57 6.67 -3.59 -6.58
C VAL A 57 5.52 -3.12 -7.47
N ASN A 58 5.67 -3.22 -8.80
CA ASN A 58 4.61 -2.86 -9.75
C ASN A 58 3.52 -3.92 -9.94
N GLU A 59 3.76 -5.15 -9.48
CA GLU A 59 2.91 -6.34 -9.64
C GLU A 59 2.12 -6.70 -8.38
N VAL A 60 2.32 -5.94 -7.30
CA VAL A 60 1.63 -6.07 -6.01
C VAL A 60 0.58 -4.99 -5.80
#